data_AF-A0A9E0J3F5-F1
#
_entry.id   AF-A0A9E0J3F5-F1
#
_cell.length_a   1.000
_cell.length_b   1.000
_cell.length_c   1.000
_cell.angle_alpha   90.00
_cell.angle_beta   90.00
_cell.angle_gamma   90.00
#
_symmetry.space_group_name_H-M   'P 1'
#
loop_
_entity.id
_entity.type
_entity.pdbx_description
1 polymer ?
#
loop_
_entity_poly.entity_id
_entity_poly.type
_entity_poly.pdbx_seq_one_letter_code
_entity_poly.pdbx_strand_id
1 'polypeptide(L)'
;PYTATALAGLAQAGTGCVDVLCPGFVADCLETLEEIAIENKAVFLAAGGRAFHYIPCLNEQPEWIEALADLVQQSLADWLP
;
A
#
# COMPACT_ATOMS: atom_id res chain seq x y z
N PRO A 1 -10.24 3.77 11.33
CA PRO A 1 -9.89 2.59 12.15
C PRO A 1 -8.37 2.35 12.04
N TYR A 2 -7.72 1.75 13.04
CA TYR A 2 -6.31 1.34 12.91
C TYR A 2 -6.22 0.08 12.04
N THR A 3 -5.23 0.04 11.14
CA THR A 3 -5.06 -1.05 10.16
C THR A 3 -4.91 -2.41 10.82
N ALA A 4 -4.10 -2.52 11.87
CA ALA A 4 -3.93 -3.74 12.67
C ALA A 4 -5.26 -4.27 13.21
N THR A 5 -6.07 -3.40 13.81
CA THR A 5 -7.38 -3.75 14.38
C THR A 5 -8.36 -4.20 13.30
N ALA A 6 -8.36 -3.51 12.14
CA ALA A 6 -9.20 -3.89 11.01
C ALA A 6 -8.83 -5.27 10.45
N LEU A 7 -7.54 -5.56 10.30
CA LEU A 7 -7.05 -6.86 9.81
C LEU A 7 -7.38 -8.00 10.78
N ALA A 8 -7.18 -7.79 12.09
CA ALA A 8 -7.59 -8.78 13.09
C ALA A 8 -9.10 -9.07 13.02
N GLY A 9 -9.93 -8.03 12.88
CA GLY A 9 -11.37 -8.17 12.71
C GLY A 9 -11.76 -8.93 11.44
N LEU A 10 -11.09 -8.66 10.31
CA LEU A 10 -11.32 -9.37 9.05
C LEU A 10 -11.00 -10.87 9.17
N ALA A 11 -9.87 -11.21 9.78
CA ALA A 11 -9.46 -12.59 10.01
C ALA A 11 -10.48 -13.33 10.90
N GLN A 12 -10.89 -12.71 12.02
CA GLN A 12 -11.90 -13.26 12.94
C GLN A 12 -13.27 -13.44 12.29
N ALA A 13 -13.61 -12.60 11.32
CA ALA A 13 -14.83 -12.72 10.52
C ALA A 13 -14.75 -13.81 9.43
N GLY A 14 -13.64 -14.56 9.34
CA GLY A 14 -13.45 -15.66 8.39
C GLY A 14 -12.81 -15.25 7.06
N THR A 15 -12.32 -14.01 6.94
CA THR A 15 -11.56 -13.59 5.76
C THR A 15 -10.22 -14.34 5.75
N GLY A 16 -10.08 -15.28 4.82
CA GLY A 16 -8.89 -16.12 4.75
C GLY A 16 -7.69 -15.48 4.06
N CYS A 17 -7.89 -14.50 3.18
CA CYS A 17 -6.83 -13.90 2.38
C CYS A 17 -7.05 -12.39 2.25
N VAL A 18 -5.97 -11.61 2.30
CA VAL A 18 -5.98 -10.17 2.02
C VAL A 18 -4.78 -9.78 1.15
N ASP A 19 -5.03 -8.85 0.23
CA ASP A 19 -4.00 -8.12 -0.50
C ASP A 19 -4.02 -6.67 0.01
N VAL A 20 -2.86 -6.15 0.43
CA VAL A 20 -2.75 -4.87 1.12
C VAL A 20 -1.80 -3.96 0.37
N LEU A 21 -2.26 -2.73 0.09
CA LEU A 21 -1.48 -1.66 -0.52
C LEU A 21 -1.55 -0.39 0.34
N CYS A 22 -0.55 0.49 0.21
CA CYS A 22 -0.44 1.74 0.96
C CYS A 22 -0.66 2.95 0.04
N PRO A 23 -1.91 3.33 -0.29
CA PRO A 23 -2.18 4.36 -1.32
C PRO A 23 -1.73 5.78 -0.92
N GLY A 24 -1.40 6.00 0.35
CA GLY A 24 -0.81 7.26 0.83
C GLY A 24 0.69 7.39 0.55
N PHE A 25 1.33 6.35 0.02
CA PHE A 25 2.77 6.28 -0.22
C PHE A 25 3.05 5.90 -1.67
N VAL A 26 3.89 6.69 -2.34
CA VAL A 26 4.37 6.37 -3.70
C VAL A 26 5.65 5.56 -3.69
N ALA A 27 6.38 5.56 -2.56
CA ALA A 27 7.60 4.80 -2.37
C ALA A 27 7.57 4.08 -1.02
N ASP A 28 8.20 2.91 -0.97
CA ASP A 28 8.30 2.12 0.25
C ASP A 28 9.18 2.81 1.30
N CYS A 29 8.76 2.72 2.55
CA CYS A 29 9.43 3.31 3.71
C CYS A 29 9.34 2.37 4.91
N LEU A 30 9.75 2.83 6.09
CA LEU A 30 9.73 2.02 7.30
C LEU A 30 8.30 1.58 7.65
N GLU A 31 7.35 2.51 7.57
CA GLU A 31 5.95 2.27 7.88
C GLU A 31 5.34 1.22 6.92
N THR A 32 5.68 1.25 5.64
CA THR A 32 5.10 0.30 4.67
C THR A 32 5.74 -1.09 4.77
N LEU A 33 7.06 -1.17 4.98
CA LEU A 33 7.78 -2.44 5.00
C LEU A 33 7.70 -3.14 6.37
N GLU A 34 7.90 -2.40 7.46
CA GLU A 34 7.90 -2.97 8.80
C GLU A 34 6.48 -3.07 9.35
N GLU A 35 5.79 -1.94 9.51
CA GLU A 35 4.48 -1.93 10.18
C GLU A 35 3.40 -2.64 9.34
N ILE A 36 3.33 -2.38 8.04
CA ILE A 36 2.31 -3.00 7.18
C ILE A 36 2.72 -4.41 6.73
N ALA A 37 3.88 -4.58 6.10
CA ALA A 37 4.20 -5.86 5.46
C ALA A 37 4.66 -6.96 6.46
N ILE A 38 5.19 -6.58 7.62
CA ILE A 38 5.69 -7.52 8.64
C ILE A 38 4.74 -7.59 9.85
N GLU A 39 4.55 -6.48 10.57
CA GLU A 39 3.78 -6.50 11.83
C GLU A 39 2.30 -6.80 11.60
N ASN A 40 1.64 -6.06 10.70
CA ASN A 40 0.22 -6.26 10.41
C ASN A 40 -0.07 -7.60 9.74
N LYS A 41 0.88 -8.12 8.95
CA LYS A 41 0.83 -9.50 8.45
C LYS A 41 0.81 -10.50 9.61
N ALA A 42 1.68 -10.33 10.59
CA ALA A 42 1.70 -11.18 11.78
C ALA A 42 0.37 -11.10 12.55
N VAL A 43 -0.19 -9.90 12.71
CA VAL A 43 -1.51 -9.69 13.34
C VAL A 43 -2.61 -10.46 12.60
N PHE A 44 -2.69 -10.33 11.27
CA PHE A 44 -3.72 -11.00 10.46
C PHE A 44 -3.64 -12.53 10.56
N LEU A 45 -2.43 -13.08 10.42
CA LEU A 45 -2.22 -14.53 10.48
C LEU A 45 -2.48 -15.09 11.89
N ALA A 46 -2.06 -14.37 12.94
CA ALA A 46 -2.34 -14.75 14.32
C ALA A 46 -3.84 -14.73 14.66
N ALA A 47 -4.62 -13.87 14.01
CA ALA A 47 -6.06 -13.76 14.19
C ALA A 47 -6.89 -14.80 13.39
N GLY A 48 -6.25 -15.73 12.68
CA GLY A 48 -6.92 -16.81 11.92
C GLY A 48 -6.93 -16.61 10.41
N GLY A 49 -6.31 -15.55 9.90
CA GLY A 49 -6.06 -15.36 8.48
C GLY A 49 -5.10 -16.41 7.93
N ARG A 50 -5.18 -16.72 6.63
CA ARG A 50 -4.35 -17.75 5.97
C ARG A 50 -3.29 -17.17 5.05
N ALA A 51 -3.61 -16.10 4.34
CA ALA A 51 -2.71 -15.47 3.37
C ALA A 51 -2.78 -13.95 3.45
N PHE A 52 -1.61 -13.32 3.39
CA PHE A 52 -1.45 -11.88 3.40
C PHE A 52 -0.40 -11.52 2.37
N HIS A 53 -0.77 -10.73 1.38
CA HIS A 53 0.13 -10.25 0.36
C HIS A 53 0.25 -8.74 0.47
N TYR A 54 1.49 -8.28 0.65
CA TYR A 54 1.80 -6.88 0.54
C TYR A 54 2.05 -6.54 -0.94
N ILE A 55 1.36 -5.52 -1.43
CA ILE A 55 1.57 -4.94 -2.76
C ILE A 55 2.55 -3.76 -2.55
N PRO A 56 3.78 -3.83 -3.12
CA PRO A 56 4.75 -2.76 -3.01
C PRO A 56 4.21 -1.42 -3.48
N CYS A 57 4.80 -0.34 -2.97
CA CYS A 57 4.51 0.99 -3.50
C CYS A 57 4.94 1.10 -4.97
N LEU A 58 4.57 2.21 -5.62
CA LEU A 58 4.90 2.43 -7.04
C LEU A 58 6.42 2.45 -7.28
N ASN A 59 7.19 2.96 -6.32
CA ASN A 59 8.65 3.01 -6.36
C ASN A 59 9.17 3.54 -7.71
N GLU A 60 10.09 2.84 -8.36
CA GLU A 60 10.66 3.19 -9.67
C GLU A 60 9.87 2.67 -10.88
N GLN A 61 8.59 2.30 -10.73
CA GLN A 61 7.79 1.81 -11.86
C GLN A 61 7.77 2.84 -13.00
N PRO A 62 8.19 2.45 -14.24
CA PRO A 62 8.25 3.37 -15.37
C PRO A 62 6.94 4.08 -15.65
N GLU A 63 5.81 3.36 -15.54
CA GLU A 63 4.47 3.89 -15.78
C GLU A 63 4.09 4.98 -14.77
N TRP A 64 4.54 4.86 -13.52
CA TRP A 64 4.34 5.90 -12.50
C TRP A 64 5.19 7.13 -12.79
N ILE A 65 6.46 6.93 -13.16
CA ILE A 65 7.37 8.04 -13.50
C ILE A 65 6.83 8.81 -14.71
N GLU A 66 6.33 8.11 -15.74
CA GLU A 66 5.70 8.71 -16.91
C GLU A 66 4.43 9.48 -16.53
N ALA A 67 3.54 8.88 -15.72
CA ALA A 67 2.33 9.56 -15.26
C ALA A 67 2.65 10.83 -14.44
N LEU A 68 3.68 10.81 -13.60
CA LEU A 68 4.12 11.99 -12.87
C LEU A 68 4.67 13.08 -13.81
N ALA A 69 5.45 12.70 -14.82
CA ALA A 69 5.95 13.63 -15.83
C ALA A 69 4.81 14.28 -16.62
N ASP A 70 3.78 13.52 -16.96
CA ASP A 70 2.58 14.03 -17.64
C ASP A 70 1.81 15.04 -16.76
N LEU A 71 1.63 14.74 -15.48
CA LEU A 71 1.00 15.66 -14.53
C LEU A 71 1.77 16.98 -14.41
N VAL A 72 3.10 16.92 -14.36
CA VAL A 72 3.97 18.10 -14.33
C VAL A 72 3.83 18.90 -15.62
N GLN A 73 3.88 18.25 -16.79
CA GLN A 73 3.71 18.92 -18.09
C GLN A 73 2.35 19.62 -18.20
N GLN A 74 1.27 18.94 -17.79
CA GLN A 74 -0.08 19.51 -17.78
C GLN A 74 -0.17 20.72 -16.84
N SER A 75 0.45 20.64 -15.67
CA SER A 75 0.45 21.73 -14.67
C SER A 75 1.27 22.94 -15.12
N LEU A 76 2.29 22.73 -15.96
CA LEU A 76 3.16 23.78 -16.50
C LEU A 76 2.70 24.32 -17.86
N ALA A 77 1.62 23.78 -18.44
CA ALA A 77 1.16 24.15 -19.78
C ALA A 77 0.94 25.67 -19.95
N ASP A 78 0.45 26.36 -18.92
CA ASP A 78 0.22 27.82 -18.93
C ASP A 78 1.49 28.65 -18.62
N TRP A 79 2.60 27.99 -18.28
CA TRP A 79 3.86 28.63 -17.87
C TRP A 79 4.94 28.55 -18.96
N LEU A 80 4.72 27.69 -19.95
CA LEU A 80 5.60 27.52 -21.11
C LEU A 80 5.19 28.51 -22.21
N PRO A 81 6.16 29.13 -22.92
CA PRO A 81 5.91 30.14 -23.94
C PRO A 81 5.17 29.60 -25.18
#